data_AF-A0A8T4DB66-F1
#
_entry.id   AF-A0A8T4DB66-F1
#
_cell.length_a   1.000
_cell.length_b   1.000
_cell.length_c   1.000
_cell.angle_alpha   90.00
_cell.angle_beta   90.00
_cell.angle_gamma   90.00
#
_symmetry.space_group_name_H-M   'P 1'
#
loop_
_entity.id
_entity.type
_entity.pdbx_description
1 polymer ?
#
loop_
_entity_poly.entity_id
_entity_poly.type
_entity_poly.pdbx_seq_one_letter_code
_entity_poly.pdbx_strand_id
1 'polypeptide(L)'
;MPGNETCRGDAISRAALKSIGVVVMQVNQARLGLCLLVLAVLVGGCIQPEKAALTISGTVTTYVTGEAMADAEVIIFTYEQPSFAYLPPLGETVVNTTTDARGRYELRIPPAYRGERIVVFCHAAPEGWAVLTLNDSIRDLDLIVDAPFPESEVPLVLLTLQAAIQTVLDRMDTDLATAAEQLARTGLESDETRVILNELCEKHLYVIDCCTVDQTGTILVVEPDAYQESEGRDISDQKHVIQLHETQKPVLSRAFRAVEGFDAAALQWPVFAPDGELSGSASMLIRPESLLATVIAPAVQGFPVDLWVMQPDGLILYDPDREEIGRNLFTDPLYQPYPELLALGTEIAANTSGSGSYTFLGRGMSAPVEKSASWVTVGLHGTDWRVVATQVVVGDASAVHRGLPELGLLSTEAALRALTQNDELQRALVAGDRNETLDIFQQFYETNPGLYAIQWADASCINRFGYPEENSLTNYDCRTGRTPASERLVTAIEAREATSFEAPLVEGNTGRFVVAPLYAGDEYLGVVYTIQLVA
;
A
#
# COMPACT_ATOMS: atom_id res chain seq x y z
N MET A 1 37.22 -25.64 -54.06
CA MET A 1 37.22 -27.10 -54.32
C MET A 1 37.72 -27.83 -53.07
N PRO A 2 37.37 -29.11 -52.84
CA PRO A 2 36.82 -29.49 -51.52
C PRO A 2 37.51 -30.68 -50.81
N GLY A 3 37.01 -31.01 -49.61
CA GLY A 3 37.37 -32.18 -48.78
C GLY A 3 37.10 -31.89 -47.29
N ASN A 4 36.00 -32.22 -46.60
CA ASN A 4 34.81 -33.09 -46.79
C ASN A 4 34.84 -34.47 -46.11
N GLU A 5 34.23 -34.56 -44.91
CA GLU A 5 33.59 -35.74 -44.26
C GLU A 5 32.75 -35.16 -43.08
N THR A 6 31.40 -35.16 -43.03
CA THR A 6 30.42 -36.24 -42.75
C THR A 6 30.57 -36.92 -41.38
N CYS A 7 29.57 -37.13 -40.50
CA CYS A 7 28.13 -36.77 -40.40
C CYS A 7 27.71 -36.91 -38.88
N ARG A 8 26.48 -36.96 -38.36
CA ARG A 8 25.08 -37.16 -38.84
C ARG A 8 24.06 -36.73 -37.73
N GLY A 9 22.85 -36.25 -38.12
CA GLY A 9 21.51 -36.40 -37.47
C GLY A 9 21.29 -36.17 -35.95
N ASP A 10 20.11 -35.78 -35.45
CA ASP A 10 18.80 -35.42 -36.06
C ASP A 10 18.11 -34.38 -35.12
N ALA A 11 17.69 -33.21 -35.60
CA ALA A 11 16.34 -32.86 -36.06
C ALA A 11 15.28 -32.56 -34.95
N ILE A 12 15.07 -31.26 -34.66
CA ILE A 12 13.84 -30.70 -34.08
C ILE A 12 13.30 -29.62 -35.03
N SER A 13 11.98 -29.54 -35.22
CA SER A 13 11.36 -28.77 -36.30
C SER A 13 11.06 -27.31 -35.95
N ARG A 14 11.11 -26.45 -36.97
CA ARG A 14 10.52 -25.10 -36.94
C ARG A 14 9.01 -25.17 -37.20
N ALA A 15 8.25 -24.28 -36.57
CA ALA A 15 7.07 -23.63 -37.13
C ALA A 15 6.80 -22.33 -36.34
N ALA A 16 6.31 -21.27 -36.99
CA ALA A 16 6.10 -19.97 -36.34
C ALA A 16 4.91 -19.18 -36.92
N LEU A 17 4.27 -18.39 -36.06
CA LEU A 17 3.55 -17.12 -36.30
C LEU A 17 2.63 -16.97 -37.53
N LYS A 18 1.31 -16.90 -37.26
CA LYS A 18 0.23 -16.17 -37.97
C LYS A 18 -1.14 -16.51 -37.35
N SER A 19 -2.21 -15.69 -37.37
CA SER A 19 -2.36 -14.22 -37.46
C SER A 19 -3.85 -13.83 -37.25
N ILE A 20 -4.08 -12.67 -36.62
CA ILE A 20 -5.36 -11.97 -36.30
C ILE A 20 -6.47 -12.02 -37.39
N GLY A 21 -7.77 -12.08 -37.03
CA GLY A 21 -8.86 -11.66 -37.97
C GLY A 21 -10.37 -11.99 -37.71
N VAL A 22 -11.09 -11.15 -36.93
CA VAL A 22 -12.31 -10.39 -37.34
C VAL A 22 -13.63 -11.08 -37.85
N VAL A 23 -14.69 -11.09 -37.00
CA VAL A 23 -16.11 -10.57 -37.22
C VAL A 23 -17.19 -11.29 -38.09
N VAL A 24 -18.21 -11.89 -37.41
CA VAL A 24 -19.70 -11.71 -37.50
C VAL A 24 -20.63 -12.35 -38.62
N MET A 25 -21.84 -12.76 -38.15
CA MET A 25 -23.20 -12.85 -38.78
C MET A 25 -23.82 -14.16 -39.37
N GLN A 26 -25.10 -14.39 -38.96
CA GLN A 26 -26.26 -15.02 -39.68
C GLN A 26 -26.29 -16.54 -40.03
N VAL A 27 -27.46 -17.23 -40.21
CA VAL A 27 -28.84 -17.12 -39.63
C VAL A 27 -29.70 -18.37 -39.98
N ASN A 28 -30.81 -18.62 -39.25
CA ASN A 28 -31.90 -19.61 -39.49
C ASN A 28 -31.54 -21.12 -39.50
N GLN A 29 -32.30 -22.06 -38.91
CA GLN A 29 -33.75 -22.38 -38.81
C GLN A 29 -34.35 -23.29 -39.91
N ALA A 30 -34.62 -24.56 -39.52
CA ALA A 30 -35.69 -25.45 -40.00
C ALA A 30 -35.93 -26.51 -38.88
N ARG A 31 -37.14 -26.75 -38.35
CA ARG A 31 -38.31 -27.48 -38.91
C ARG A 31 -38.04 -28.98 -39.14
N LEU A 32 -38.90 -29.95 -38.81
CA LEU A 32 -40.28 -29.96 -38.25
C LEU A 32 -40.61 -31.35 -37.63
N GLY A 33 -41.61 -31.49 -36.74
CA GLY A 33 -42.20 -32.78 -36.36
C GLY A 33 -42.90 -32.79 -34.98
N LEU A 34 -44.17 -33.19 -34.90
CA LEU A 34 -44.99 -33.15 -33.67
C LEU A 34 -46.02 -34.30 -33.64
N CYS A 35 -46.46 -34.71 -32.42
CA CYS A 35 -47.57 -35.62 -32.11
C CYS A 35 -47.36 -37.12 -32.46
N LEU A 36 -48.01 -38.11 -31.81
CA LEU A 36 -49.03 -38.13 -30.72
C LEU A 36 -48.82 -39.45 -29.91
N LEU A 37 -48.35 -39.44 -28.66
CA LEU A 37 -49.11 -39.40 -27.38
C LEU A 37 -50.10 -40.57 -27.15
N VAL A 38 -49.77 -41.47 -26.21
CA VAL A 38 -50.70 -42.41 -25.55
C VAL A 38 -50.42 -42.39 -24.03
N LEU A 39 -51.46 -42.62 -23.21
CA LEU A 39 -51.47 -42.29 -21.78
C LEU A 39 -51.30 -43.52 -20.87
N ALA A 40 -50.46 -43.41 -19.83
CA ALA A 40 -50.54 -44.22 -18.61
C ALA A 40 -49.85 -43.49 -17.44
N VAL A 41 -50.49 -43.45 -16.27
CA VAL A 41 -49.97 -42.85 -15.04
C VAL A 41 -50.04 -43.89 -13.92
N LEU A 42 -48.96 -44.06 -13.14
CA LEU A 42 -48.98 -44.16 -11.66
C LEU A 42 -47.61 -44.56 -11.05
N VAL A 43 -47.35 -43.99 -9.86
CA VAL A 43 -46.34 -44.38 -8.86
C VAL A 43 -44.94 -44.75 -9.39
N GLY A 44 -44.21 -43.74 -9.82
CA GLY A 44 -42.75 -43.72 -9.73
C GLY A 44 -42.34 -42.48 -8.94
N GLY A 45 -41.74 -42.66 -7.75
CA GLY A 45 -41.09 -41.55 -7.06
C GLY A 45 -39.85 -41.16 -7.83
N CYS A 46 -39.83 -39.98 -8.46
CA CYS A 46 -38.66 -39.48 -9.17
C CYS A 46 -37.56 -39.07 -8.17
N ILE A 47 -36.87 -40.08 -7.62
CA ILE A 47 -35.48 -39.95 -7.25
C ILE A 47 -34.77 -39.55 -8.54
N GLN A 48 -34.48 -38.26 -8.71
CA GLN A 48 -33.49 -37.86 -9.70
C GLN A 48 -32.20 -38.60 -9.31
N PRO A 49 -31.51 -39.27 -10.26
CA PRO A 49 -30.23 -39.86 -9.93
C PRO A 49 -29.33 -38.73 -9.41
N GLU A 50 -28.79 -38.88 -8.20
CA GLU A 50 -27.82 -37.94 -7.67
C GLU A 50 -26.71 -37.79 -8.71
N LYS A 51 -26.58 -36.58 -9.26
CA LYS A 51 -25.54 -36.28 -10.24
C LYS A 51 -24.22 -36.56 -9.55
N ALA A 52 -23.49 -37.58 -10.00
CA ALA A 52 -22.25 -37.99 -9.37
C ALA A 52 -21.33 -36.78 -9.18
N ALA A 53 -20.76 -36.67 -7.98
CA ALA A 53 -19.77 -35.65 -7.67
C ALA A 53 -18.65 -35.71 -8.70
N LEU A 54 -18.24 -34.54 -9.19
CA LEU A 54 -17.13 -34.45 -10.13
C LEU A 54 -15.83 -34.54 -9.33
N THR A 55 -14.83 -35.20 -9.87
CA THR A 55 -13.51 -35.32 -9.21
C THR A 55 -12.45 -34.77 -10.16
N ILE A 56 -11.61 -33.87 -9.64
CA ILE A 56 -10.37 -33.44 -10.30
C ILE A 56 -9.20 -33.97 -9.47
N SER A 57 -8.24 -34.58 -10.15
CA SER A 57 -6.97 -35.06 -9.60
C SER A 57 -5.80 -34.48 -10.41
N GLY A 58 -4.58 -34.60 -9.89
CA GLY A 58 -3.37 -34.19 -10.62
C GLY A 58 -2.13 -34.23 -9.73
N THR A 59 -1.03 -33.71 -10.25
CA THR A 59 0.20 -33.43 -9.50
C THR A 59 0.47 -31.93 -9.37
N VAL A 60 1.20 -31.54 -8.33
CA VAL A 60 1.87 -30.24 -8.20
C VAL A 60 3.37 -30.47 -8.27
N THR A 61 4.06 -29.77 -9.17
CA THR A 61 5.52 -29.85 -9.35
C THR A 61 6.16 -28.47 -9.35
N THR A 62 7.41 -28.39 -8.91
CA THR A 62 8.19 -27.15 -8.97
C THR A 62 8.75 -26.94 -10.38
N TYR A 63 8.79 -25.70 -10.86
CA TYR A 63 9.21 -25.36 -12.22
C TYR A 63 10.69 -25.67 -12.46
N VAL A 64 11.55 -25.34 -11.49
CA VAL A 64 13.01 -25.36 -11.65
C VAL A 64 13.58 -26.78 -11.64
N THR A 65 13.05 -27.68 -10.80
CA THR A 65 13.55 -29.07 -10.67
C THR A 65 12.62 -30.11 -11.27
N GLY A 66 11.34 -29.79 -11.47
CA GLY A 66 10.30 -30.75 -11.84
C GLY A 66 9.93 -31.72 -10.70
N GLU A 67 10.44 -31.50 -9.49
CA GLU A 67 10.15 -32.37 -8.35
C GLU A 67 8.74 -32.10 -7.81
N ALA A 68 8.12 -33.16 -7.28
CA ALA A 68 6.73 -33.13 -6.85
C ALA A 68 6.61 -32.57 -5.43
N MET A 69 5.81 -31.52 -5.26
CA MET A 69 5.73 -30.77 -4.01
C MET A 69 4.70 -31.36 -3.05
N ALA A 70 5.15 -31.89 -1.93
CA ALA A 70 4.31 -32.44 -0.86
C ALA A 70 3.65 -31.35 -0.01
N ASP A 71 2.54 -31.68 0.66
CA ASP A 71 1.80 -30.83 1.60
C ASP A 71 1.33 -29.47 1.03
N ALA A 72 1.33 -29.33 -0.30
CA ALA A 72 0.91 -28.14 -1.03
C ALA A 72 -0.62 -28.00 -1.02
N GLU A 73 -1.15 -26.84 -0.62
CA GLU A 73 -2.59 -26.59 -0.68
C GLU A 73 -3.05 -26.27 -2.11
N VAL A 74 -4.06 -27.02 -2.58
CA VAL A 74 -4.75 -26.82 -3.86
C VAL A 74 -6.21 -26.50 -3.57
N ILE A 75 -6.67 -25.35 -4.07
CA ILE A 75 -7.99 -24.76 -3.76
C ILE A 75 -8.77 -24.54 -5.05
N ILE A 76 -10.08 -24.79 -4.99
CA ILE A 76 -11.05 -24.40 -6.02
C ILE A 76 -11.91 -23.26 -5.50
N PHE A 77 -12.07 -22.23 -6.31
CA PHE A 77 -12.98 -21.10 -6.08
C PHE A 77 -14.04 -21.03 -7.18
N THR A 78 -15.18 -20.40 -6.89
CA THR A 78 -16.13 -20.02 -7.94
C THR A 78 -15.49 -18.97 -8.86
N TYR A 79 -15.94 -18.89 -10.11
CA TYR A 79 -15.54 -17.78 -10.97
C TYR A 79 -16.33 -16.52 -10.61
N GLU A 80 -15.64 -15.50 -10.11
CA GLU A 80 -16.14 -14.13 -10.07
C GLU A 80 -15.39 -13.30 -11.12
N GLN A 81 -16.07 -12.35 -11.79
CA GLN A 81 -15.37 -11.52 -12.77
C GLN A 81 -14.52 -10.46 -12.05
N PRO A 82 -13.19 -10.52 -12.15
CA PRO A 82 -12.32 -9.63 -11.40
C PRO A 82 -12.37 -8.22 -11.98
N SER A 83 -12.13 -7.22 -11.13
CA SER A 83 -12.01 -5.82 -11.53
C SER A 83 -10.94 -5.59 -12.60
N PHE A 84 -9.91 -6.44 -12.64
CA PHE A 84 -8.83 -6.40 -13.62
C PHE A 84 -8.50 -7.80 -14.16
N ALA A 85 -8.24 -7.90 -15.48
CA ALA A 85 -8.24 -9.15 -16.22
C ALA A 85 -7.06 -10.13 -15.96
N TYR A 86 -6.10 -9.76 -15.10
CA TYR A 86 -4.95 -10.57 -14.70
C TYR A 86 -5.04 -11.09 -13.26
N LEU A 87 -5.98 -10.58 -12.46
CA LEU A 87 -6.25 -11.18 -11.16
C LEU A 87 -6.86 -12.57 -11.41
N PRO A 88 -6.50 -13.61 -10.62
CA PRO A 88 -7.24 -14.86 -10.63
C PRO A 88 -8.73 -14.53 -10.34
N PRO A 89 -9.68 -15.05 -11.14
CA PRO A 89 -11.08 -14.62 -11.08
C PRO A 89 -11.84 -15.33 -9.94
N LEU A 90 -11.40 -15.10 -8.70
CA LEU A 90 -11.83 -15.82 -7.49
C LEU A 90 -13.09 -15.20 -6.87
N GLY A 91 -14.12 -16.02 -6.68
CA GLY A 91 -15.20 -15.78 -5.71
C GLY A 91 -15.04 -16.66 -4.47
N GLU A 92 -16.16 -17.19 -3.94
CA GLU A 92 -16.19 -18.09 -2.79
C GLU A 92 -15.39 -19.39 -2.99
N THR A 93 -14.74 -19.88 -1.93
CA THR A 93 -14.08 -21.20 -1.91
C THR A 93 -15.09 -22.34 -2.03
N VAL A 94 -14.86 -23.25 -2.98
CA VAL A 94 -15.71 -24.42 -3.27
C VAL A 94 -15.22 -25.66 -2.54
N VAL A 95 -13.91 -25.92 -2.59
CA VAL A 95 -13.24 -27.08 -1.94
C VAL A 95 -11.72 -26.89 -1.97
N ASN A 96 -11.01 -27.35 -0.93
CA ASN A 96 -9.54 -27.42 -0.87
C ASN A 96 -9.06 -28.84 -0.52
N THR A 97 -7.77 -29.09 -0.72
CA THR A 97 -7.05 -30.30 -0.29
C THR A 97 -5.54 -30.02 -0.23
N THR A 98 -4.76 -30.92 0.35
CA THR A 98 -3.29 -30.89 0.28
C THR A 98 -2.73 -32.03 -0.57
N THR A 99 -1.53 -31.86 -1.13
CA THR A 99 -0.86 -32.91 -1.91
C THR A 99 -0.24 -34.00 -1.03
N ASP A 100 -0.19 -35.23 -1.56
CA ASP A 100 0.57 -36.32 -0.93
C ASP A 100 2.09 -36.16 -1.12
N ALA A 101 2.87 -37.04 -0.48
CA ALA A 101 4.34 -37.10 -0.61
C ALA A 101 4.87 -37.47 -2.01
N ARG A 102 4.05 -37.34 -3.06
CA ARG A 102 4.38 -37.43 -4.49
C ARG A 102 3.73 -36.29 -5.28
N GLY A 103 3.36 -35.20 -4.61
CA GLY A 103 2.69 -34.02 -5.16
C GLY A 103 1.25 -34.26 -5.62
N ARG A 104 0.61 -35.40 -5.32
CA ARG A 104 -0.71 -35.73 -5.90
C ARG A 104 -1.86 -35.22 -5.07
N TYR A 105 -2.87 -34.66 -5.72
CA TYR A 105 -4.10 -34.19 -5.10
C TYR A 105 -5.35 -34.86 -5.70
N GLU A 106 -6.44 -34.91 -4.92
CA GLU A 106 -7.79 -35.31 -5.36
C GLU A 106 -8.82 -34.36 -4.71
N LEU A 107 -9.66 -33.72 -5.51
CA LEU A 107 -10.68 -32.75 -5.10
C LEU A 107 -12.06 -33.24 -5.57
N ARG A 108 -12.98 -33.42 -4.62
CA ARG A 108 -14.36 -33.85 -4.88
C ARG A 108 -15.31 -32.66 -4.85
N ILE A 109 -15.76 -32.26 -6.03
CA ILE A 109 -16.53 -31.03 -6.23
C ILE A 109 -18.02 -31.31 -6.01
N PRO A 110 -18.73 -30.51 -5.19
CA PRO A 110 -20.16 -30.67 -4.97
C PRO A 110 -20.96 -30.63 -6.29
N PRO A 111 -21.97 -31.50 -6.50
CA PRO A 111 -22.73 -31.56 -7.75
C PRO A 111 -23.45 -30.27 -8.19
N ALA A 112 -23.56 -29.28 -7.30
CA ALA A 112 -24.16 -27.98 -7.56
C ALA A 112 -23.36 -27.15 -8.58
N TYR A 113 -22.02 -27.21 -8.56
CA TYR A 113 -21.15 -26.42 -9.44
C TYR A 113 -20.96 -27.02 -10.85
N ARG A 114 -21.69 -28.09 -11.19
CA ARG A 114 -21.58 -28.77 -12.48
C ARG A 114 -22.18 -27.91 -13.60
N GLY A 115 -21.31 -27.39 -14.46
CA GLY A 115 -21.62 -26.48 -15.57
C GLY A 115 -21.05 -25.09 -15.37
N GLU A 116 -20.66 -24.74 -14.13
CA GLU A 116 -20.13 -23.43 -13.79
C GLU A 116 -18.67 -23.25 -14.22
N ARG A 117 -18.23 -21.99 -14.27
CA ARG A 117 -16.81 -21.63 -14.32
C ARG A 117 -16.25 -21.64 -12.90
N ILE A 118 -15.06 -22.20 -12.74
CA ILE A 118 -14.27 -22.19 -11.51
C ILE A 118 -12.85 -21.70 -11.79
N VAL A 119 -12.11 -21.45 -10.72
CA VAL A 119 -10.66 -21.29 -10.73
C VAL A 119 -10.04 -22.38 -9.87
N VAL A 120 -9.01 -23.06 -10.38
CA VAL A 120 -8.12 -23.91 -9.57
C VAL A 120 -6.84 -23.12 -9.30
N PHE A 121 -6.37 -23.11 -8.06
CA PHE A 121 -5.21 -22.36 -7.58
C PHE A 121 -4.34 -23.25 -6.66
N CYS A 122 -3.02 -23.10 -6.68
CA CYS A 122 -2.11 -23.72 -5.72
C CYS A 122 -1.41 -22.64 -4.89
N HIS A 123 -1.43 -22.73 -3.55
CA HIS A 123 -1.08 -21.60 -2.67
C HIS A 123 0.41 -21.19 -2.70
N ALA A 124 1.30 -22.04 -3.21
CA ALA A 124 2.76 -21.81 -3.16
C ALA A 124 3.30 -20.76 -4.15
N ALA A 125 2.53 -20.36 -5.17
CA ALA A 125 2.98 -19.37 -6.16
C ALA A 125 1.85 -18.39 -6.55
N PRO A 126 2.15 -17.09 -6.76
CA PRO A 126 1.17 -16.13 -7.25
C PRO A 126 0.73 -16.39 -8.71
N GLU A 127 1.55 -17.09 -9.49
CA GLU A 127 1.25 -17.52 -10.86
C GLU A 127 1.11 -19.05 -10.90
N GLY A 128 -0.11 -19.55 -11.14
CA GLY A 128 -0.43 -20.98 -11.04
C GLY A 128 -1.93 -21.29 -11.10
N TRP A 129 -2.72 -20.50 -11.83
CA TRP A 129 -4.18 -20.62 -11.83
C TRP A 129 -4.80 -20.98 -13.18
N ALA A 130 -5.83 -21.84 -13.15
CA ALA A 130 -6.54 -22.31 -14.34
C ALA A 130 -8.04 -22.04 -14.22
N VAL A 131 -8.61 -21.31 -15.19
CA VAL A 131 -10.07 -21.13 -15.31
C VAL A 131 -10.67 -22.26 -16.12
N LEU A 132 -11.53 -23.05 -15.48
CA LEU A 132 -12.11 -24.26 -16.07
C LEU A 132 -13.64 -24.19 -16.01
N THR A 133 -14.31 -24.67 -17.06
CA THR A 133 -15.78 -24.88 -17.04
C THR A 133 -16.04 -26.34 -16.66
N LEU A 134 -16.69 -26.57 -15.51
CA LEU A 134 -16.87 -27.90 -14.95
C LEU A 134 -17.84 -28.78 -15.77
N ASN A 135 -17.27 -29.63 -16.60
CA ASN A 135 -17.98 -30.62 -17.40
C ASN A 135 -17.36 -32.01 -17.21
N ASP A 136 -18.07 -33.08 -17.58
CA ASP A 136 -17.67 -34.49 -17.33
C ASP A 136 -16.35 -34.95 -18.01
N SER A 137 -15.72 -34.08 -18.82
CA SER A 137 -14.49 -34.37 -19.58
C SER A 137 -13.20 -34.04 -18.82
N ILE A 138 -13.22 -33.14 -17.83
CA ILE A 138 -12.04 -32.76 -17.06
C ILE A 138 -11.94 -33.66 -15.84
N ARG A 139 -10.77 -34.28 -15.63
CA ARG A 139 -10.48 -35.21 -14.52
C ARG A 139 -9.06 -35.07 -14.00
N ASP A 140 -8.10 -34.86 -14.90
CA ASP A 140 -6.70 -34.76 -14.56
C ASP A 140 -6.16 -33.36 -14.94
N LEU A 141 -5.48 -32.71 -14.01
CA LEU A 141 -4.97 -31.34 -14.11
C LEU A 141 -3.65 -31.20 -13.32
N ASP A 142 -2.52 -31.26 -13.99
CA ASP A 142 -1.22 -31.01 -13.35
C ASP A 142 -0.97 -29.49 -13.21
N LEU A 143 -0.38 -29.10 -12.08
CA LEU A 143 -0.09 -27.71 -11.70
C LEU A 143 1.43 -27.55 -11.52
N ILE A 144 1.94 -26.37 -11.86
CA ILE A 144 3.36 -26.03 -11.72
C ILE A 144 3.48 -24.78 -10.84
N VAL A 145 4.42 -24.80 -9.90
CA VAL A 145 4.72 -23.73 -8.94
C VAL A 145 6.21 -23.34 -9.03
N ASP A 146 6.66 -22.35 -8.25
CA ASP A 146 8.07 -21.92 -8.19
C ASP A 146 8.69 -21.54 -9.55
N ALA A 147 7.86 -21.05 -10.47
CA ALA A 147 8.35 -20.45 -11.71
C ALA A 147 9.12 -19.17 -11.35
N PRO A 148 10.40 -19.02 -11.73
CA PRO A 148 11.08 -17.76 -11.59
C PRO A 148 10.38 -16.73 -12.49
N PHE A 149 10.33 -15.46 -12.05
CA PHE A 149 9.93 -14.38 -12.94
C PHE A 149 10.80 -14.44 -14.21
N PRO A 150 10.21 -14.37 -15.41
CA PRO A 150 10.97 -14.39 -16.64
C PRO A 150 11.95 -13.22 -16.67
N GLU A 151 13.26 -13.53 -16.73
CA GLU A 151 14.29 -12.51 -16.95
C GLU A 151 13.89 -11.68 -18.19
N SER A 152 13.66 -10.37 -17.99
CA SER A 152 13.20 -9.38 -18.97
C SER A 152 11.68 -9.08 -19.09
N GLU A 153 10.77 -9.61 -18.26
CA GLU A 153 9.37 -9.09 -18.21
C GLU A 153 8.95 -8.62 -16.81
N VAL A 154 8.45 -7.38 -16.74
CA VAL A 154 7.94 -6.74 -15.52
C VAL A 154 6.60 -7.39 -15.11
N PRO A 155 6.36 -7.71 -13.82
CA PRO A 155 5.11 -8.34 -13.38
C PRO A 155 3.86 -7.56 -13.82
N LEU A 156 2.85 -8.26 -14.34
CA LEU A 156 1.63 -7.62 -14.87
C LEU A 156 0.80 -6.89 -13.80
N VAL A 157 0.87 -7.36 -12.55
CA VAL A 157 0.33 -6.66 -11.37
C VAL A 157 1.01 -5.30 -11.18
N LEU A 158 2.34 -5.23 -11.34
CA LEU A 158 3.13 -4.03 -11.16
C LEU A 158 2.93 -3.03 -12.31
N LEU A 159 2.83 -3.51 -13.56
CA LEU A 159 2.46 -2.68 -14.72
C LEU A 159 1.04 -2.09 -14.58
N THR A 160 0.10 -2.82 -13.98
CA THR A 160 -1.25 -2.26 -13.76
C THR A 160 -1.26 -1.27 -12.62
N LEU A 161 -0.53 -1.53 -11.52
CA LEU A 161 -0.36 -0.57 -10.43
C LEU A 161 0.31 0.72 -10.90
N GLN A 162 1.30 0.63 -11.79
CA GLN A 162 1.88 1.77 -12.48
C GLN A 162 0.78 2.61 -13.15
N ALA A 163 -0.05 1.98 -13.98
CA ALA A 163 -1.13 2.66 -14.69
C ALA A 163 -2.23 3.20 -13.74
N ALA A 164 -2.54 2.50 -12.66
CA ALA A 164 -3.56 2.90 -11.69
C ALA A 164 -3.10 4.11 -10.85
N ILE A 165 -1.88 4.07 -10.31
CA ILE A 165 -1.30 5.20 -9.56
C ILE A 165 -1.08 6.39 -10.50
N GLN A 166 -0.59 6.18 -11.73
CA GLN A 166 -0.45 7.25 -12.72
C GLN A 166 -1.81 7.88 -13.07
N THR A 167 -2.88 7.07 -13.21
CA THR A 167 -4.25 7.60 -13.43
C THR A 167 -4.73 8.47 -12.27
N VAL A 168 -4.29 8.20 -11.03
CA VAL A 168 -4.57 9.05 -9.87
C VAL A 168 -3.77 10.36 -9.92
N LEU A 169 -2.47 10.30 -10.25
CA LEU A 169 -1.61 11.49 -10.44
C LEU A 169 -2.15 12.40 -11.55
N ASP A 170 -2.38 11.85 -12.75
CA ASP A 170 -2.89 12.56 -13.92
C ASP A 170 -4.29 13.19 -13.66
N ARG A 171 -5.09 12.56 -12.80
CA ARG A 171 -6.40 13.09 -12.39
C ARG A 171 -6.27 14.27 -11.44
N MET A 172 -5.47 14.17 -10.37
CA MET A 172 -5.20 15.32 -9.49
C MET A 172 -4.67 16.50 -10.30
N ASP A 173 -3.79 16.23 -11.27
CA ASP A 173 -3.24 17.24 -12.17
C ASP A 173 -4.34 17.95 -12.98
N THR A 174 -5.24 17.18 -13.58
CA THR A 174 -6.37 17.70 -14.37
C THR A 174 -7.39 18.46 -13.51
N ASP A 175 -7.70 17.95 -12.32
CA ASP A 175 -8.64 18.57 -11.37
C ASP A 175 -8.06 19.90 -10.80
N LEU A 176 -6.76 19.96 -10.47
CA LEU A 176 -6.09 21.19 -10.00
C LEU A 176 -5.84 22.20 -11.13
N ALA A 177 -5.49 21.77 -12.34
CA ALA A 177 -5.43 22.65 -13.52
C ALA A 177 -6.78 23.34 -13.77
N THR A 178 -7.88 22.59 -13.61
CA THR A 178 -9.24 23.10 -13.75
C THR A 178 -9.57 24.14 -12.67
N ALA A 179 -9.11 23.94 -11.43
CA ALA A 179 -9.25 24.93 -10.36
C ALA A 179 -8.41 26.20 -10.66
N ALA A 180 -7.16 26.06 -11.09
CA ALA A 180 -6.30 27.19 -11.48
C ALA A 180 -6.93 28.05 -12.60
N GLU A 181 -7.58 27.44 -13.59
CA GLU A 181 -8.35 28.13 -14.63
C GLU A 181 -9.57 28.92 -14.11
N GLN A 182 -10.16 28.51 -12.98
CA GLN A 182 -11.27 29.20 -12.33
C GLN A 182 -10.77 30.34 -11.45
N LEU A 183 -9.70 30.11 -10.68
CA LEU A 183 -9.03 31.09 -9.82
C LEU A 183 -8.43 32.25 -10.62
N ALA A 184 -7.99 32.01 -11.86
CA ALA A 184 -7.63 33.05 -12.83
C ALA A 184 -8.77 34.04 -13.16
N ARG A 185 -10.02 33.74 -12.77
CA ARG A 185 -11.24 34.53 -13.03
C ARG A 185 -11.87 35.09 -11.74
N THR A 186 -11.77 34.37 -10.63
CA THR A 186 -12.30 34.77 -9.31
C THR A 186 -11.29 35.51 -8.44
N GLY A 187 -10.00 35.40 -8.75
CA GLY A 187 -8.90 35.85 -7.89
C GLY A 187 -8.43 34.74 -6.93
N LEU A 188 -7.49 35.10 -6.05
CA LEU A 188 -6.88 34.17 -5.09
C LEU A 188 -7.44 34.28 -3.66
N GLU A 189 -8.37 35.22 -3.41
CA GLU A 189 -8.84 35.65 -2.08
C GLU A 189 -10.37 35.86 -1.97
N SER A 190 -11.16 35.48 -2.98
CA SER A 190 -12.61 35.73 -2.97
C SER A 190 -13.40 34.66 -2.21
N ASP A 191 -14.65 34.96 -1.83
CA ASP A 191 -15.57 33.98 -1.25
C ASP A 191 -15.75 32.77 -2.20
N GLU A 192 -15.75 33.00 -3.51
CA GLU A 192 -15.74 31.95 -4.53
C GLU A 192 -14.45 31.12 -4.55
N THR A 193 -13.28 31.68 -4.21
CA THR A 193 -12.02 30.92 -4.11
C THR A 193 -12.10 29.81 -3.05
N ARG A 194 -12.69 30.09 -1.88
CA ARG A 194 -12.92 29.07 -0.84
C ARG A 194 -13.78 27.91 -1.34
N VAL A 195 -14.87 28.21 -2.05
CA VAL A 195 -15.74 27.18 -2.66
C VAL A 195 -14.95 26.31 -3.64
N ILE A 196 -14.12 26.92 -4.51
CA ILE A 196 -13.29 26.19 -5.48
C ILE A 196 -12.27 25.28 -4.78
N LEU A 197 -11.59 25.75 -3.73
CA LEU A 197 -10.58 24.98 -3.00
C LEU A 197 -11.21 23.84 -2.19
N ASN A 198 -12.33 24.06 -1.50
CA ASN A 198 -13.02 22.99 -0.78
C ASN A 198 -13.62 21.94 -1.74
N GLU A 199 -14.26 22.36 -2.85
CA GLU A 199 -14.71 21.42 -3.90
C GLU A 199 -13.55 20.64 -4.54
N LEU A 200 -12.34 21.21 -4.57
CA LEU A 200 -11.15 20.53 -5.07
C LEU A 200 -10.66 19.45 -4.08
N CYS A 201 -10.64 19.77 -2.80
CA CYS A 201 -10.21 18.87 -1.74
C CYS A 201 -11.18 17.70 -1.53
N GLU A 202 -12.50 17.96 -1.50
CA GLU A 202 -13.53 16.91 -1.31
C GLU A 202 -13.50 15.80 -2.40
N LYS A 203 -12.88 16.04 -3.55
CA LYS A 203 -12.69 15.02 -4.61
C LYS A 203 -11.66 13.93 -4.25
N HIS A 204 -10.74 14.20 -3.33
CA HIS A 204 -9.50 13.42 -3.16
C HIS A 204 -9.23 13.10 -1.68
N LEU A 205 -9.59 11.90 -1.22
CA LEU A 205 -9.48 11.45 0.18
C LEU A 205 -8.06 11.43 0.78
N TYR A 206 -7.03 11.64 -0.04
CA TYR A 206 -5.60 11.69 0.32
C TYR A 206 -5.00 13.10 0.14
N VAL A 207 -5.79 14.08 -0.27
CA VAL A 207 -5.46 15.51 -0.17
C VAL A 207 -5.90 15.97 1.22
N ILE A 208 -5.05 16.77 1.85
CA ILE A 208 -5.16 17.19 3.25
C ILE A 208 -5.75 18.60 3.30
N ASP A 209 -5.19 19.49 2.49
CA ASP A 209 -5.64 20.85 2.25
C ASP A 209 -5.40 21.27 0.78
N CYS A 210 -6.07 22.36 0.41
CA CYS A 210 -6.02 23.00 -0.89
C CYS A 210 -5.87 24.50 -0.67
N CYS A 211 -4.83 25.13 -1.23
CA CYS A 211 -4.53 26.54 -0.95
C CYS A 211 -4.20 27.37 -2.20
N THR A 212 -4.35 28.68 -2.08
CA THR A 212 -3.76 29.68 -3.00
C THR A 212 -2.50 30.29 -2.40
N VAL A 213 -1.50 30.52 -3.24
CA VAL A 213 -0.21 31.11 -2.88
C VAL A 213 0.06 32.29 -3.80
N ASP A 214 0.57 33.40 -3.27
CA ASP A 214 0.84 34.63 -4.04
C ASP A 214 2.23 34.62 -4.73
N GLN A 215 2.51 35.66 -5.54
CA GLN A 215 3.82 35.88 -6.17
C GLN A 215 5.01 35.90 -5.19
N THR A 216 4.79 36.23 -3.91
CA THR A 216 5.85 36.28 -2.90
C THR A 216 6.14 34.92 -2.28
N GLY A 217 5.23 33.95 -2.44
CA GLY A 217 5.26 32.66 -1.75
C GLY A 217 4.49 32.64 -0.44
N THR A 218 3.55 33.56 -0.23
CA THR A 218 2.68 33.62 0.95
C THR A 218 1.36 32.88 0.68
N ILE A 219 0.93 32.01 1.60
CA ILE A 219 -0.40 31.37 1.54
C ILE A 219 -1.49 32.42 1.77
N LEU A 220 -2.47 32.52 0.87
CA LEU A 220 -3.54 33.52 0.92
C LEU A 220 -4.85 32.95 1.48
N VAL A 221 -5.31 31.84 0.92
CA VAL A 221 -6.52 31.12 1.33
C VAL A 221 -6.19 29.63 1.40
N VAL A 222 -6.66 28.94 2.43
CA VAL A 222 -6.59 27.48 2.55
C VAL A 222 -7.95 26.89 2.92
N GLU A 223 -8.24 25.71 2.39
CA GLU A 223 -9.41 24.91 2.72
C GLU A 223 -9.03 23.43 2.94
N PRO A 224 -9.72 22.69 3.82
CA PRO A 224 -10.87 23.13 4.62
C PRO A 224 -10.47 24.06 5.79
N ASP A 225 -11.43 24.84 6.30
CA ASP A 225 -11.40 25.66 7.54
C ASP A 225 -10.46 25.14 8.67
N ALA A 226 -10.34 23.83 8.84
CA ALA A 226 -9.48 23.19 9.84
C ALA A 226 -7.99 23.58 9.75
N TYR A 227 -7.50 23.97 8.57
CA TYR A 227 -6.10 24.37 8.35
C TYR A 227 -5.92 25.89 8.24
N GLN A 228 -6.93 26.71 8.59
CA GLN A 228 -6.88 28.16 8.42
C GLN A 228 -5.70 28.86 9.11
N GLU A 229 -5.08 28.24 10.12
CA GLU A 229 -3.84 28.72 10.74
C GLU A 229 -2.62 28.75 9.81
N SER A 230 -2.70 28.16 8.61
CA SER A 230 -1.70 28.31 7.54
C SER A 230 -1.84 29.59 6.71
N GLU A 231 -2.95 30.34 6.81
CA GLU A 231 -3.12 31.60 6.07
C GLU A 231 -2.13 32.68 6.54
N GLY A 232 -1.48 33.35 5.59
CA GLY A 232 -0.43 34.34 5.84
C GLY A 232 0.95 33.76 6.17
N ARG A 233 1.16 32.44 6.07
CA ARG A 233 2.49 31.84 6.23
C ARG A 233 3.31 31.95 4.95
N ASP A 234 4.59 32.27 5.13
CA ASP A 234 5.62 32.30 4.08
C ASP A 234 6.12 30.87 3.81
N ILE A 235 6.03 30.45 2.55
CA ILE A 235 6.55 29.18 2.01
C ILE A 235 7.49 29.41 0.82
N SER A 236 8.01 30.63 0.66
CA SER A 236 8.84 31.06 -0.48
C SER A 236 10.21 30.36 -0.57
N ASP A 237 10.70 29.79 0.53
CA ASP A 237 11.94 29.00 0.59
C ASP A 237 11.75 27.53 0.14
N GLN A 238 10.50 27.08 0.00
CA GLN A 238 10.19 25.72 -0.37
C GLN A 238 10.51 25.47 -1.85
N LYS A 239 11.33 24.44 -2.10
CA LYS A 239 11.92 24.14 -3.42
C LYS A 239 10.91 24.06 -4.55
N HIS A 240 9.68 23.61 -4.29
CA HIS A 240 8.64 23.47 -5.30
C HIS A 240 7.97 24.81 -5.66
N VAL A 241 7.80 25.72 -4.68
CA VAL A 241 7.34 27.11 -4.90
C VAL A 241 8.38 27.87 -5.74
N ILE A 242 9.66 27.77 -5.36
CA ILE A 242 10.79 28.33 -6.15
C ILE A 242 10.76 27.80 -7.58
N GLN A 243 10.64 26.47 -7.76
CA GLN A 243 10.59 25.85 -9.08
C GLN A 243 9.37 26.32 -9.90
N LEU A 244 8.19 26.49 -9.30
CA LEU A 244 7.01 27.00 -9.98
C LEU A 244 7.20 28.46 -10.41
N HIS A 245 7.73 29.32 -9.54
CA HIS A 245 8.00 30.73 -9.85
C HIS A 245 9.07 30.89 -10.93
N GLU A 246 10.16 30.10 -10.90
CA GLU A 246 11.21 30.13 -11.93
C GLU A 246 10.77 29.57 -13.29
N THR A 247 9.94 28.52 -13.31
CA THR A 247 9.60 27.80 -14.54
C THR A 247 8.24 28.16 -15.13
N GLN A 248 7.37 28.81 -14.34
CA GLN A 248 5.97 29.13 -14.64
C GLN A 248 5.18 27.91 -15.14
N LYS A 249 5.40 26.77 -14.49
CA LYS A 249 4.82 25.47 -14.84
C LYS A 249 4.32 24.72 -13.60
N PRO A 250 3.44 23.74 -13.77
CA PRO A 250 3.06 22.83 -12.71
C PRO A 250 4.26 22.08 -12.10
N VAL A 251 4.17 21.77 -10.81
CA VAL A 251 5.22 21.07 -10.05
C VAL A 251 4.57 20.09 -9.08
N LEU A 252 4.99 18.82 -9.09
CA LEU A 252 4.83 17.91 -7.96
C LEU A 252 6.13 17.95 -7.13
N SER A 253 6.03 18.25 -5.85
CA SER A 253 7.19 18.22 -4.95
C SER A 253 7.61 16.79 -4.60
N ARG A 254 8.87 16.63 -4.20
CA ARG A 254 9.23 15.51 -3.31
C ARG A 254 8.52 15.67 -1.98
N ALA A 255 8.35 14.59 -1.23
CA ALA A 255 7.88 14.66 0.14
C ALA A 255 8.82 15.55 0.98
N PHE A 256 8.21 16.38 1.81
CA PHE A 256 8.85 17.39 2.64
C PHE A 256 8.04 17.62 3.91
N ARG A 257 8.64 18.28 4.91
CA ARG A 257 7.92 18.72 6.11
C ARG A 257 7.01 19.89 5.75
N ALA A 258 5.70 19.66 5.74
CA ALA A 258 4.71 20.69 5.49
C ALA A 258 4.61 21.66 6.68
N VAL A 259 4.02 22.83 6.45
CA VAL A 259 3.91 23.86 7.50
C VAL A 259 2.84 23.49 8.54
N GLU A 260 1.92 22.61 8.15
CA GLU A 260 0.86 21.91 8.88
C GLU A 260 1.38 20.82 9.85
N GLY A 261 2.71 20.65 9.98
CA GLY A 261 3.29 19.80 11.02
C GLY A 261 3.34 18.29 10.72
N PHE A 262 3.28 17.88 9.46
CA PHE A 262 3.50 16.48 9.05
C PHE A 262 4.24 16.41 7.70
N ASP A 263 4.63 15.21 7.28
CA ASP A 263 5.34 15.01 6.02
C ASP A 263 4.35 14.73 4.89
N ALA A 264 4.46 15.49 3.79
CA ALA A 264 3.52 15.48 2.66
C ALA A 264 4.21 15.87 1.35
N ALA A 265 3.53 15.74 0.21
CA ALA A 265 3.98 16.24 -1.08
C ALA A 265 2.96 17.24 -1.65
N ALA A 266 3.43 18.37 -2.18
CA ALA A 266 2.58 19.41 -2.76
C ALA A 266 2.51 19.26 -4.28
N LEU A 267 1.32 19.25 -4.85
CA LEU A 267 1.09 19.43 -6.28
C LEU A 267 0.60 20.86 -6.49
N GLN A 268 1.30 21.65 -7.31
CA GLN A 268 0.96 23.05 -7.56
C GLN A 268 0.80 23.36 -9.05
N TRP A 269 -0.13 24.26 -9.37
CA TRP A 269 -0.36 24.83 -10.70
C TRP A 269 -0.27 26.35 -10.69
N PRO A 270 0.43 26.98 -11.66
CA PRO A 270 0.47 28.43 -11.79
C PRO A 270 -0.90 29.01 -12.19
N VAL A 271 -1.31 30.08 -11.51
CA VAL A 271 -2.50 30.87 -11.85
C VAL A 271 -2.05 32.15 -12.54
N PHE A 272 -2.58 32.44 -13.73
CA PHE A 272 -2.21 33.62 -14.53
C PHE A 272 -3.32 34.67 -14.56
N ALA A 273 -2.94 35.93 -14.56
CA ALA A 273 -3.82 37.07 -14.78
C ALA A 273 -4.26 37.17 -16.26
N PRO A 274 -5.33 37.92 -16.60
CA PRO A 274 -5.82 38.06 -17.98
C PRO A 274 -4.86 38.70 -19.00
N ASP A 275 -3.76 39.31 -18.55
CA ASP A 275 -2.67 39.83 -19.37
C ASP A 275 -1.53 38.81 -19.61
N GLY A 276 -1.54 37.68 -18.88
CA GLY A 276 -0.55 36.62 -18.96
C GLY A 276 0.55 36.69 -17.89
N GLU A 277 0.53 37.64 -16.96
CA GLU A 277 1.45 37.62 -15.82
C GLU A 277 1.03 36.55 -14.78
N LEU A 278 2.00 35.98 -14.06
CA LEU A 278 1.75 34.99 -13.02
C LEU A 278 1.14 35.67 -11.78
N SER A 279 -0.11 35.39 -11.43
CA SER A 279 -0.75 35.91 -10.21
C SER A 279 -0.25 35.22 -8.94
N GLY A 280 0.17 33.96 -9.05
CA GLY A 280 0.49 33.07 -7.95
C GLY A 280 0.29 31.60 -8.36
N SER A 281 -0.07 30.74 -7.43
CA SER A 281 -0.40 29.34 -7.70
C SER A 281 -1.60 28.83 -6.89
N ALA A 282 -2.17 27.72 -7.35
CA ALA A 282 -3.09 26.87 -6.60
C ALA A 282 -2.35 25.58 -6.22
N SER A 283 -2.64 25.03 -5.04
CA SER A 283 -1.94 23.90 -4.43
C SER A 283 -2.91 22.82 -3.94
N MET A 284 -2.47 21.56 -3.98
CA MET A 284 -2.99 20.45 -3.18
C MET A 284 -1.85 19.93 -2.29
N LEU A 285 -2.07 19.82 -0.98
CA LEU A 285 -1.15 19.09 -0.10
C LEU A 285 -1.60 17.63 0.01
N ILE A 286 -0.77 16.69 -0.46
CA ILE A 286 -1.11 15.28 -0.62
C ILE A 286 -0.34 14.44 0.41
N ARG A 287 -1.00 13.47 1.06
CA ARG A 287 -0.32 12.42 1.85
C ARG A 287 0.06 11.25 0.92
N PRO A 288 1.36 11.01 0.63
CA PRO A 288 1.76 9.97 -0.32
C PRO A 288 1.35 8.58 0.17
N GLU A 289 1.49 8.28 1.47
CA GLU A 289 1.03 7.02 2.07
C GLU A 289 -0.44 6.77 1.76
N SER A 290 -1.33 7.72 2.06
CA SER A 290 -2.79 7.53 1.90
C SER A 290 -3.20 7.37 0.44
N LEU A 291 -2.57 8.11 -0.48
CA LEU A 291 -2.78 7.96 -1.92
C LEU A 291 -2.37 6.56 -2.38
N LEU A 292 -1.17 6.14 -2.02
CA LEU A 292 -0.60 4.86 -2.43
C LEU A 292 -1.34 3.68 -1.79
N ALA A 293 -1.69 3.76 -0.50
CA ALA A 293 -2.49 2.77 0.21
C ALA A 293 -3.87 2.57 -0.44
N THR A 294 -4.54 3.66 -0.83
CA THR A 294 -5.86 3.63 -1.51
C THR A 294 -5.82 2.84 -2.82
N VAL A 295 -4.70 2.85 -3.54
CA VAL A 295 -4.53 2.13 -4.82
C VAL A 295 -3.92 0.74 -4.63
N ILE A 296 -2.93 0.59 -3.75
CA ILE A 296 -2.13 -0.62 -3.59
C ILE A 296 -2.84 -1.66 -2.71
N ALA A 297 -3.35 -1.27 -1.54
CA ALA A 297 -3.84 -2.23 -0.56
C ALA A 297 -5.01 -3.11 -1.08
N PRO A 298 -6.00 -2.58 -1.82
CA PRO A 298 -7.04 -3.41 -2.44
C PRO A 298 -6.52 -4.30 -3.59
N ALA A 299 -5.44 -3.89 -4.26
CA ALA A 299 -4.93 -4.57 -5.46
C ALA A 299 -4.04 -5.78 -5.17
N VAL A 300 -3.47 -5.89 -3.97
CA VAL A 300 -2.72 -7.08 -3.49
C VAL A 300 -3.32 -7.76 -2.26
N GLN A 301 -4.56 -7.41 -1.88
CA GLN A 301 -5.26 -8.10 -0.79
C GLN A 301 -5.39 -9.61 -1.11
N GLY A 302 -4.74 -10.45 -0.29
CA GLY A 302 -4.75 -11.91 -0.43
C GLY A 302 -3.66 -12.50 -1.34
N PHE A 303 -2.74 -11.69 -1.87
CA PHE A 303 -1.63 -12.15 -2.70
C PHE A 303 -0.30 -12.22 -1.92
N PRO A 304 0.58 -13.20 -2.22
CA PRO A 304 1.88 -13.35 -1.55
C PRO A 304 2.95 -12.40 -2.14
N VAL A 305 2.62 -11.11 -2.25
CA VAL A 305 3.51 -10.05 -2.75
C VAL A 305 3.40 -8.80 -1.88
N ASP A 306 4.55 -8.35 -1.36
CA ASP A 306 4.69 -7.10 -0.63
C ASP A 306 5.10 -5.98 -1.61
N LEU A 307 4.40 -4.86 -1.57
CA LEU A 307 4.61 -3.70 -2.46
C LEU A 307 5.02 -2.47 -1.66
N TRP A 308 6.15 -1.87 -2.01
CA TRP A 308 6.63 -0.64 -1.38
C TRP A 308 6.98 0.40 -2.43
N VAL A 309 7.05 1.66 -2.01
CA VAL A 309 7.28 2.81 -2.90
C VAL A 309 8.29 3.75 -2.28
N MET A 310 9.31 4.13 -3.05
CA MET A 310 10.31 5.12 -2.62
C MET A 310 10.60 6.20 -3.65
N GLN A 311 11.10 7.33 -3.19
CA GLN A 311 11.72 8.34 -4.04
C GLN A 311 13.12 7.89 -4.51
N PRO A 312 13.64 8.42 -5.64
CA PRO A 312 15.02 8.19 -6.08
C PRO A 312 16.12 8.68 -5.13
N ASP A 313 15.79 9.44 -4.07
CA ASP A 313 16.72 9.77 -2.97
C ASP A 313 16.62 8.83 -1.76
N GLY A 314 15.85 7.74 -1.87
CA GLY A 314 15.75 6.65 -0.90
C GLY A 314 14.63 6.79 0.13
N LEU A 315 13.89 7.91 0.16
CA LEU A 315 12.79 8.10 1.11
C LEU A 315 11.61 7.18 0.77
N ILE A 316 11.20 6.33 1.71
CA ILE A 316 10.07 5.40 1.59
C ILE A 316 8.76 6.17 1.82
N LEU A 317 7.88 6.15 0.83
CA LEU A 317 6.58 6.84 0.82
C LEU A 317 5.41 5.93 1.20
N TYR A 318 5.58 4.62 1.06
CA TYR A 318 4.60 3.59 1.41
C TYR A 318 5.30 2.24 1.54
N ASP A 319 4.98 1.49 2.60
CA ASP A 319 5.39 0.10 2.79
C ASP A 319 4.28 -0.67 3.54
N PRO A 320 4.10 -1.99 3.31
CA PRO A 320 3.24 -2.87 4.10
C PRO A 320 3.53 -2.92 5.61
N ASP A 321 4.73 -2.56 6.05
CA ASP A 321 5.09 -2.28 7.45
C ASP A 321 5.19 -0.76 7.67
N ARG A 322 4.25 -0.21 8.45
CA ARG A 322 4.19 1.23 8.74
C ARG A 322 5.44 1.76 9.45
N GLU A 323 6.27 0.92 10.06
CA GLU A 323 7.50 1.35 10.74
C GLU A 323 8.67 1.61 9.78
N GLU A 324 8.52 1.33 8.48
CA GLU A 324 9.47 1.68 7.40
C GLU A 324 9.11 3.02 6.70
N ILE A 325 7.85 3.47 6.79
CA ILE A 325 7.37 4.68 6.11
C ILE A 325 8.05 5.93 6.68
N GLY A 326 8.53 6.82 5.80
CA GLY A 326 9.31 7.99 6.17
C GLY A 326 10.79 7.69 6.50
N ARG A 327 11.23 6.43 6.54
CA ARG A 327 12.66 6.09 6.59
C ARG A 327 13.32 6.33 5.24
N ASN A 328 14.65 6.49 5.26
CA ASN A 328 15.44 6.64 4.06
C ASN A 328 16.39 5.45 3.87
N LEU A 329 16.21 4.71 2.77
CA LEU A 329 16.91 3.48 2.44
C LEU A 329 18.45 3.59 2.49
N PHE A 330 19.01 4.76 2.19
CA PHE A 330 20.45 4.97 2.08
C PHE A 330 21.10 5.53 3.35
N THR A 331 20.32 6.18 4.23
CA THR A 331 20.85 6.94 5.37
C THR A 331 20.35 6.48 6.74
N ASP A 332 19.23 5.76 6.82
CA ASP A 332 18.76 5.17 8.08
C ASP A 332 19.71 4.01 8.51
N PRO A 333 20.12 3.94 9.80
CA PRO A 333 20.89 2.83 10.35
C PRO A 333 20.29 1.43 10.13
N LEU A 334 18.96 1.30 9.99
CA LEU A 334 18.24 0.03 9.74
C LEU A 334 18.79 -0.75 8.54
N TYR A 335 19.11 -0.06 7.44
CA TYR A 335 19.48 -0.70 6.18
C TYR A 335 21.00 -0.93 6.05
N GLN A 336 21.81 -0.31 6.89
CA GLN A 336 23.29 -0.40 6.84
C GLN A 336 23.85 -1.83 6.99
N PRO A 337 23.23 -2.76 7.75
CA PRO A 337 23.63 -4.18 7.77
C PRO A 337 23.36 -4.96 6.48
N TYR A 338 22.62 -4.39 5.51
CA TYR A 338 22.09 -5.08 4.33
C TYR A 338 22.70 -4.55 3.02
N PRO A 339 23.98 -4.84 2.72
CA PRO A 339 24.66 -4.27 1.55
C PRO A 339 24.03 -4.68 0.20
N GLU A 340 23.35 -5.82 0.14
CA GLU A 340 22.60 -6.28 -1.04
C GLU A 340 21.39 -5.38 -1.32
N LEU A 341 20.62 -5.04 -0.27
CA LEU A 341 19.50 -4.10 -0.33
C LEU A 341 19.99 -2.69 -0.71
N LEU A 342 21.10 -2.22 -0.14
CA LEU A 342 21.68 -0.91 -0.49
C LEU A 342 22.14 -0.86 -1.96
N ALA A 343 22.74 -1.95 -2.46
CA ALA A 343 23.14 -2.06 -3.86
C ALA A 343 21.93 -2.04 -4.79
N LEU A 344 20.94 -2.91 -4.56
CA LEU A 344 19.72 -2.96 -5.38
C LEU A 344 18.90 -1.67 -5.27
N GLY A 345 18.81 -1.06 -4.08
CA GLY A 345 18.19 0.25 -3.87
C GLY A 345 18.83 1.34 -4.72
N THR A 346 20.16 1.31 -4.90
CA THR A 346 20.87 2.21 -5.80
C THR A 346 20.48 1.99 -7.27
N GLU A 347 20.26 0.73 -7.68
CA GLU A 347 19.79 0.41 -9.03
C GLU A 347 18.31 0.80 -9.25
N ILE A 348 17.45 0.61 -8.24
CA ILE A 348 16.05 1.05 -8.25
C ILE A 348 15.96 2.58 -8.34
N ALA A 349 16.78 3.31 -7.59
CA ALA A 349 16.86 4.76 -7.66
C ALA A 349 17.32 5.24 -9.05
N ALA A 350 18.35 4.61 -9.63
CA ALA A 350 18.96 5.03 -10.90
C ALA A 350 18.14 4.69 -12.15
N ASN A 351 17.39 3.58 -12.17
CA ASN A 351 16.70 3.08 -13.37
C ASN A 351 15.17 3.20 -13.23
N THR A 352 14.48 3.54 -14.31
CA THR A 352 13.02 3.74 -14.29
C THR A 352 12.22 2.43 -14.19
N SER A 353 12.81 1.29 -14.55
CA SER A 353 12.30 -0.05 -14.27
C SER A 353 13.44 -1.07 -14.23
N GLY A 354 13.17 -2.25 -13.68
CA GLY A 354 14.15 -3.35 -13.59
C GLY A 354 13.69 -4.49 -12.69
N SER A 355 14.60 -5.43 -12.44
CA SER A 355 14.41 -6.57 -11.53
C SER A 355 15.74 -7.01 -10.91
N GLY A 356 15.68 -7.63 -9.72
CA GLY A 356 16.84 -8.16 -8.99
C GLY A 356 16.40 -8.94 -7.74
N SER A 357 17.34 -9.28 -6.84
CA SER A 357 17.02 -9.85 -5.53
C SER A 357 17.85 -9.23 -4.41
N TYR A 358 17.37 -9.34 -3.17
CA TYR A 358 18.05 -8.84 -1.97
C TYR A 358 17.64 -9.62 -0.72
N THR A 359 18.53 -9.70 0.26
CA THR A 359 18.22 -10.28 1.58
C THR A 359 17.77 -9.19 2.57
N PHE A 360 16.58 -9.32 3.16
CA PHE A 360 16.05 -8.43 4.21
C PHE A 360 14.94 -9.10 5.03
N LEU A 361 14.42 -8.46 6.09
CA LEU A 361 13.25 -8.99 6.81
C LEU A 361 12.04 -9.15 5.88
N GLY A 362 11.36 -10.29 6.00
CA GLY A 362 10.00 -10.44 5.49
C GLY A 362 8.98 -9.99 6.53
N ARG A 363 7.77 -9.68 6.08
CA ARG A 363 6.67 -9.09 6.87
C ARG A 363 6.42 -9.84 8.19
N GLY A 364 6.74 -9.19 9.32
CA GLY A 364 6.56 -9.75 10.66
C GLY A 364 7.52 -10.88 11.07
N MET A 365 8.52 -11.22 10.24
CA MET A 365 9.59 -12.17 10.57
C MET A 365 10.79 -11.46 11.19
N SER A 366 11.58 -12.19 11.99
CA SER A 366 12.83 -11.69 12.59
C SER A 366 14.11 -12.16 11.89
N ALA A 367 14.01 -13.24 11.10
CA ALA A 367 15.09 -13.71 10.23
C ALA A 367 15.03 -13.00 8.87
N PRO A 368 16.17 -12.54 8.30
CA PRO A 368 16.23 -12.11 6.92
C PRO A 368 15.93 -13.26 5.95
N VAL A 369 15.20 -12.96 4.88
CA VAL A 369 14.83 -13.88 3.80
C VAL A 369 15.25 -13.29 2.46
N GLU A 370 15.48 -14.16 1.46
CA GLU A 370 15.74 -13.70 0.09
C GLU A 370 14.43 -13.24 -0.57
N LYS A 371 14.38 -11.96 -0.96
CA LYS A 371 13.28 -11.38 -1.74
C LYS A 371 13.71 -11.20 -3.19
N SER A 372 12.91 -11.72 -4.12
CA SER A 372 12.91 -11.26 -5.51
C SER A 372 12.18 -9.92 -5.58
N ALA A 373 12.66 -9.02 -6.43
CA ALA A 373 12.13 -7.67 -6.59
C ALA A 373 12.01 -7.30 -8.07
N SER A 374 10.95 -6.56 -8.41
CA SER A 374 10.78 -5.87 -9.69
C SER A 374 10.25 -4.47 -9.45
N TRP A 375 10.69 -3.49 -10.25
CA TRP A 375 10.25 -2.09 -10.10
C TRP A 375 9.87 -1.41 -11.40
N VAL A 376 9.07 -0.36 -11.24
CA VAL A 376 8.61 0.58 -12.28
C VAL A 376 8.59 2.00 -11.72
N THR A 377 8.35 2.98 -12.58
CA THR A 377 8.23 4.39 -12.20
C THR A 377 6.85 4.94 -12.54
N VAL A 378 6.28 5.64 -11.57
CA VAL A 378 5.19 6.61 -11.79
C VAL A 378 5.73 8.00 -11.48
N GLY A 379 5.12 9.06 -12.00
CA GLY A 379 5.61 10.40 -11.72
C GLY A 379 4.81 11.50 -12.39
N LEU A 380 5.03 12.72 -11.91
CA LEU A 380 4.34 13.91 -12.39
C LEU A 380 5.31 15.11 -12.34
N HIS A 381 5.32 15.93 -13.39
CA HIS A 381 6.16 17.15 -13.53
C HIS A 381 7.66 16.99 -13.23
N GLY A 382 8.21 15.80 -13.44
CA GLY A 382 9.63 15.48 -13.21
C GLY A 382 9.96 14.99 -11.80
N THR A 383 8.97 14.81 -10.92
CA THR A 383 9.11 14.04 -9.68
C THR A 383 8.67 12.61 -9.93
N ASP A 384 9.64 11.70 -9.87
CA ASP A 384 9.48 10.25 -9.99
C ASP A 384 9.27 9.59 -8.62
N TRP A 385 8.42 8.57 -8.55
CA TRP A 385 8.37 7.56 -7.49
C TRP A 385 8.61 6.16 -8.07
N ARG A 386 9.43 5.36 -7.40
CA ARG A 386 9.73 3.97 -7.77
C ARG A 386 8.77 3.04 -7.03
N VAL A 387 7.92 2.33 -7.75
CA VAL A 387 7.00 1.31 -7.20
C VAL A 387 7.68 -0.04 -7.34
N VAL A 388 7.83 -0.76 -6.22
CA VAL A 388 8.61 -2.00 -6.13
C VAL A 388 7.73 -3.14 -5.62
N ALA A 389 7.55 -4.19 -6.42
CA ALA A 389 6.91 -5.44 -6.01
C ALA A 389 7.97 -6.43 -5.53
N THR A 390 7.71 -7.13 -4.42
CA THR A 390 8.63 -8.12 -3.85
C THR A 390 7.93 -9.40 -3.42
N GLN A 391 8.61 -10.53 -3.58
CA GLN A 391 8.15 -11.86 -3.18
C GLN A 391 9.29 -12.61 -2.48
N VAL A 392 8.98 -13.32 -1.39
CA VAL A 392 9.93 -14.24 -0.73
C VAL A 392 10.22 -15.43 -1.65
N VAL A 393 11.49 -15.66 -1.97
CA VAL A 393 11.95 -16.79 -2.81
C VAL A 393 12.35 -17.99 -1.95
N VAL A 394 12.96 -17.72 -0.79
CA VAL A 394 13.37 -18.76 0.17
C VAL A 394 13.03 -18.29 1.60
N GLY A 395 12.02 -18.92 2.19
CA GLY A 395 11.56 -18.66 3.56
C GLY A 395 10.17 -19.24 3.79
N ASP A 396 9.87 -19.65 5.03
CA ASP A 396 8.54 -20.18 5.39
C ASP A 396 7.55 -19.03 5.61
N ALA A 397 6.69 -18.78 4.62
CA ALA A 397 5.69 -17.72 4.65
C ALA A 397 4.58 -17.93 5.71
N SER A 398 4.54 -19.08 6.41
CA SER A 398 3.56 -19.36 7.47
C SER A 398 3.98 -18.85 8.87
N ALA A 399 5.15 -18.20 9.00
CA ALA A 399 5.70 -17.74 10.27
C ALA A 399 4.91 -16.57 10.91
N VAL A 400 4.04 -16.91 11.89
CA VAL A 400 3.18 -15.93 12.56
C VAL A 400 3.91 -15.11 13.64
N HIS A 401 4.14 -13.82 13.31
CA HIS A 401 4.24 -12.65 14.19
C HIS A 401 5.49 -12.42 15.08
N ARG A 402 6.03 -11.18 14.94
CA ARG A 402 7.05 -10.47 15.76
C ARG A 402 8.50 -10.91 15.44
N GLY A 403 9.44 -10.03 15.09
CA GLY A 403 9.36 -8.58 14.79
C GLY A 403 10.75 -7.90 14.82
N LEU A 404 10.81 -6.59 14.55
CA LEU A 404 12.04 -5.77 14.52
C LEU A 404 13.04 -5.90 15.69
N PRO A 405 12.66 -6.17 16.97
CA PRO A 405 13.59 -6.21 18.10
C PRO A 405 14.82 -7.13 17.97
N GLU A 406 14.78 -8.18 17.15
CA GLU A 406 15.94 -9.07 16.97
C GLU A 406 17.04 -8.47 16.08
N LEU A 407 16.77 -7.36 15.36
CA LEU A 407 17.79 -6.53 14.71
C LEU A 407 18.43 -5.49 15.65
N GLY A 408 18.00 -5.43 16.90
CA GLY A 408 18.37 -4.35 17.84
C GLY A 408 17.61 -3.04 17.60
N LEU A 409 16.64 -3.02 16.68
CA LEU A 409 15.73 -1.89 16.48
C LEU A 409 14.42 -2.13 17.22
N LEU A 410 14.05 -1.13 18.02
CA LEU A 410 12.83 -1.16 18.81
C LEU A 410 11.68 -0.62 17.95
N SER A 411 10.59 -1.39 17.83
CA SER A 411 9.33 -0.86 17.28
C SER A 411 8.87 0.37 18.05
N THR A 412 7.97 1.19 17.50
CA THR A 412 7.49 2.44 18.13
C THR A 412 7.08 2.23 19.59
N GLU A 413 6.41 1.11 19.89
CA GLU A 413 6.06 0.73 21.25
C GLU A 413 7.26 0.32 22.11
N ALA A 414 8.23 -0.41 21.56
CA ALA A 414 9.41 -0.84 22.28
C ALA A 414 10.39 0.32 22.52
N ALA A 415 10.47 1.26 21.58
CA ALA A 415 11.23 2.50 21.69
C ALA A 415 10.63 3.38 22.79
N LEU A 416 9.30 3.57 22.79
CA LEU A 416 8.60 4.30 23.84
C LEU A 416 8.71 3.60 25.22
N ARG A 417 8.67 2.26 25.25
CA ARG A 417 8.95 1.48 26.48
C ARG A 417 10.38 1.68 26.97
N ALA A 418 11.38 1.77 26.09
CA ALA A 418 12.76 2.10 26.50
C ALA A 418 12.87 3.56 26.98
N LEU A 419 12.19 4.50 26.32
CA LEU A 419 12.17 5.91 26.71
C LEU A 419 11.58 6.11 28.12
N THR A 420 10.49 5.43 28.47
CA THR A 420 9.92 5.53 29.84
C THR A 420 10.80 4.89 30.93
N GLN A 421 11.81 4.10 30.56
CA GLN A 421 12.85 3.60 31.46
C GLN A 421 14.13 4.45 31.47
N ASN A 422 14.12 5.64 30.84
CA ASN A 422 15.28 6.52 30.77
C ASN A 422 15.39 7.41 32.04
N ASP A 423 16.46 7.22 32.81
CA ASP A 423 16.79 7.99 34.03
C ASP A 423 16.87 9.52 33.82
N GLU A 424 17.15 9.99 32.59
CA GLU A 424 17.22 11.40 32.23
C GLU A 424 15.83 12.02 32.09
N LEU A 425 14.94 11.36 31.33
CA LEU A 425 13.54 11.77 31.20
C LEU A 425 12.82 11.76 32.56
N GLN A 426 13.07 10.74 33.38
CA GLN A 426 12.50 10.64 34.73
C GLN A 426 12.99 11.78 35.63
N ARG A 427 14.29 12.13 35.57
CA ARG A 427 14.84 13.28 36.32
C ARG A 427 14.29 14.62 35.85
N ALA A 428 14.25 14.86 34.54
CA ALA A 428 13.74 16.10 33.95
C ALA A 428 12.30 16.37 34.39
N LEU A 429 11.43 15.36 34.29
CA LEU A 429 10.03 15.47 34.67
C LEU A 429 9.80 15.62 36.18
N VAL A 430 10.60 14.96 37.03
CA VAL A 430 10.56 15.19 38.51
C VAL A 430 11.10 16.56 38.90
N ALA A 431 12.09 17.09 38.17
CA ALA A 431 12.59 18.45 38.36
C ALA A 431 11.63 19.53 37.84
N GLY A 432 10.69 19.17 36.96
CA GLY A 432 9.83 20.10 36.23
C GLY A 432 10.56 20.82 35.09
N ASP A 433 11.69 20.29 34.61
CA ASP A 433 12.44 20.88 33.50
C ASP A 433 11.80 20.51 32.16
N ARG A 434 10.90 21.40 31.70
CA ARG A 434 10.24 21.30 30.39
C ARG A 434 11.26 21.30 29.25
N ASN A 435 12.39 21.99 29.38
CA ASN A 435 13.36 22.11 28.28
C ASN A 435 14.15 20.81 28.11
N GLU A 436 14.71 20.27 29.20
CA GLU A 436 15.38 18.95 29.19
C GLU A 436 14.40 17.84 28.71
N THR A 437 13.13 17.92 29.11
CA THR A 437 12.09 16.99 28.62
C THR A 437 11.81 17.13 27.11
N LEU A 438 11.74 18.37 26.60
CA LEU A 438 11.49 18.63 25.17
C LEU A 438 12.68 18.26 24.29
N ASP A 439 13.91 18.52 24.73
CA ASP A 439 15.13 18.11 24.02
C ASP A 439 15.17 16.58 23.85
N ILE A 440 14.80 15.82 24.89
CA ILE A 440 14.66 14.36 24.85
C ILE A 440 13.53 13.92 23.90
N PHE A 441 12.39 14.61 23.93
CA PHE A 441 11.26 14.30 23.04
C PHE A 441 11.57 14.63 21.57
N GLN A 442 12.29 15.71 21.29
CA GLN A 442 12.82 16.04 19.96
C GLN A 442 13.78 14.95 19.48
N GLN A 443 14.75 14.54 20.30
CA GLN A 443 15.68 13.46 19.92
C GLN A 443 14.95 12.14 19.65
N PHE A 444 13.94 11.81 20.44
CA PHE A 444 13.11 10.63 20.21
C PHE A 444 12.32 10.74 18.90
N TYR A 445 11.73 11.90 18.62
CA TYR A 445 10.98 12.17 17.40
C TYR A 445 11.87 12.06 16.15
N GLU A 446 13.04 12.71 16.15
CA GLU A 446 14.01 12.68 15.05
C GLU A 446 14.60 11.28 14.78
N THR A 447 14.60 10.39 15.78
CA THR A 447 15.08 9.00 15.64
C THR A 447 13.97 7.99 15.32
N ASN A 448 12.71 8.42 15.32
CA ASN A 448 11.54 7.60 15.00
C ASN A 448 10.68 8.32 13.93
N PRO A 449 11.06 8.27 12.64
CA PRO A 449 10.30 8.89 11.57
C PRO A 449 8.88 8.32 11.44
N GLY A 450 7.98 9.07 10.78
CA GLY A 450 6.56 8.73 10.68
C GLY A 450 5.72 9.08 11.92
N LEU A 451 6.34 9.58 13.00
CA LEU A 451 5.61 10.17 14.12
C LEU A 451 4.98 11.51 13.75
N TYR A 452 3.74 11.71 14.19
CA TYR A 452 3.07 13.01 14.21
C TYR A 452 3.47 13.82 15.45
N ALA A 453 3.47 13.18 16.63
CA ALA A 453 3.88 13.80 17.88
C ALA A 453 4.33 12.77 18.93
N ILE A 454 5.09 13.23 19.92
CA ILE A 454 5.32 12.57 21.22
C ILE A 454 4.94 13.53 22.35
N GLN A 455 4.16 13.08 23.34
CA GLN A 455 3.54 13.95 24.34
C GLN A 455 3.54 13.29 25.74
N TRP A 456 3.49 14.12 26.79
CA TRP A 456 3.36 13.66 28.18
C TRP A 456 2.04 14.12 28.79
N ALA A 457 1.23 13.17 29.26
CA ALA A 457 0.07 13.43 30.09
C ALA A 457 0.31 12.95 31.52
N ASP A 458 0.04 13.83 32.49
CA ASP A 458 0.34 13.56 33.90
C ASP A 458 -0.66 12.58 34.55
N ALA A 459 -0.37 12.15 35.77
CA ALA A 459 -1.27 11.30 36.57
C ALA A 459 -2.62 11.96 36.93
N SER A 460 -2.82 13.25 36.62
CA SER A 460 -4.10 13.95 36.72
C SER A 460 -4.86 13.97 35.38
N CYS A 461 -4.41 13.24 34.36
CA CYS A 461 -4.95 13.23 32.99
C CYS A 461 -4.94 14.60 32.30
N ILE A 462 -3.97 15.45 32.63
CA ILE A 462 -3.68 16.67 31.88
C ILE A 462 -2.52 16.39 30.94
N ASN A 463 -2.76 16.44 29.63
CA ASN A 463 -1.68 16.47 28.65
C ASN A 463 -0.91 17.77 28.82
N ARG A 464 0.36 17.70 29.21
CA ARG A 464 1.13 18.87 29.65
C ARG A 464 1.77 19.61 28.49
N PHE A 465 2.52 18.88 27.67
CA PHE A 465 3.20 19.36 26.47
C PHE A 465 3.77 18.15 25.70
N GLY A 466 4.37 18.41 24.54
CA GLY A 466 4.94 17.41 23.67
C GLY A 466 5.77 18.05 22.57
N TYR A 467 6.34 17.22 21.70
CA TYR A 467 7.12 17.61 20.53
C TYR A 467 6.55 16.97 19.26
N PRO A 468 6.47 17.71 18.13
CA PRO A 468 6.70 19.15 18.04
C PRO A 468 5.57 19.92 18.74
N GLU A 469 5.79 21.18 19.13
CA GLU A 469 4.85 21.90 20.01
C GLU A 469 3.51 22.19 19.33
N GLU A 470 3.54 22.48 18.02
CA GLU A 470 2.36 22.70 17.19
C GLU A 470 1.40 21.49 17.18
N ASN A 471 1.93 20.27 17.25
CA ASN A 471 1.14 19.03 17.25
C ASN A 471 0.77 18.58 18.69
N SER A 472 0.95 19.44 19.71
CA SER A 472 0.72 19.08 21.11
C SER A 472 -0.30 19.97 21.83
N LEU A 473 -1.39 19.34 22.29
CA LEU A 473 -2.45 19.97 23.06
C LEU A 473 -1.99 20.33 24.49
N THR A 474 -1.22 21.42 24.60
CA THR A 474 -0.54 21.87 25.81
C THR A 474 -1.52 22.25 26.93
N ASN A 475 -1.34 21.64 28.11
CA ASN A 475 -2.22 21.70 29.29
C ASN A 475 -3.71 21.32 29.05
N TYR A 476 -3.98 20.41 28.11
CA TYR A 476 -5.32 19.91 27.80
C TYR A 476 -5.79 18.84 28.82
N ASP A 477 -6.96 19.06 29.45
CA ASP A 477 -7.59 18.10 30.37
C ASP A 477 -8.41 17.06 29.59
N CYS A 478 -7.87 15.84 29.48
CA CYS A 478 -8.50 14.73 28.76
C CYS A 478 -9.84 14.29 29.38
N ARG A 479 -10.14 14.56 30.66
CA ARG A 479 -11.46 14.28 31.23
C ARG A 479 -12.52 15.28 30.77
N THR A 480 -12.11 16.49 30.37
CA THR A 480 -13.03 17.50 29.79
C THR A 480 -13.20 17.37 28.27
N GLY A 481 -12.20 16.82 27.58
CA GLY A 481 -12.09 16.83 26.12
C GLY A 481 -13.19 16.12 25.33
N ARG A 482 -13.76 15.03 25.88
CA ARG A 482 -14.86 14.23 25.28
C ARG A 482 -14.60 13.71 23.86
N THR A 483 -13.35 13.63 23.41
CA THR A 483 -13.00 12.94 22.16
C THR A 483 -12.74 11.44 22.41
N PRO A 484 -12.91 10.55 21.41
CA PRO A 484 -12.62 9.13 21.57
C PRO A 484 -11.15 8.84 21.95
N ALA A 485 -10.23 9.71 21.51
CA ALA A 485 -8.83 9.67 21.94
C ALA A 485 -8.70 10.00 23.44
N SER A 486 -9.37 11.05 23.90
CA SER A 486 -9.36 11.49 25.30
C SER A 486 -9.89 10.42 26.26
N GLU A 487 -11.00 9.75 25.90
CA GLU A 487 -11.59 8.68 26.73
C GLU A 487 -10.63 7.47 26.87
N ARG A 488 -9.94 7.11 25.79
CA ARG A 488 -8.93 6.04 25.80
C ARG A 488 -7.65 6.45 26.55
N LEU A 489 -7.19 7.69 26.42
CA LEU A 489 -6.06 8.23 27.21
C LEU A 489 -6.37 8.23 28.71
N VAL A 490 -7.54 8.71 29.14
CA VAL A 490 -7.98 8.66 30.55
C VAL A 490 -8.00 7.21 31.04
N THR A 491 -8.53 6.28 30.25
CA THR A 491 -8.54 4.85 30.59
C THR A 491 -7.13 4.29 30.79
N ALA A 492 -6.18 4.63 29.90
CA ALA A 492 -4.79 4.19 29.97
C ALA A 492 -4.05 4.77 31.19
N ILE A 493 -4.25 6.05 31.49
CA ILE A 493 -3.62 6.74 32.64
C ILE A 493 -4.17 6.21 33.97
N GLU A 494 -5.49 5.93 34.05
CA GLU A 494 -6.11 5.41 35.27
C GLU A 494 -5.79 3.92 35.50
N ALA A 495 -5.65 3.11 34.43
CA ALA A 495 -5.17 1.73 34.51
C ALA A 495 -3.65 1.64 34.76
N ARG A 496 -2.87 2.63 34.29
CA ARG A 496 -1.39 2.65 34.26
C ARG A 496 -0.78 1.54 33.41
N GLU A 497 -1.51 1.05 32.40
CA GLU A 497 -1.07 -0.02 31.50
C GLU A 497 -0.60 0.57 30.16
N ALA A 498 0.36 -0.12 29.52
CA ALA A 498 0.77 0.22 28.16
C ALA A 498 -0.29 -0.26 27.16
N THR A 499 -0.66 0.58 26.18
CA THR A 499 -1.72 0.27 25.21
C THR A 499 -1.48 0.97 23.88
N SER A 500 -2.10 0.49 22.80
CA SER A 500 -2.15 1.17 21.51
C SER A 500 -3.57 1.17 20.95
N PHE A 501 -3.98 2.24 20.28
CA PHE A 501 -5.31 2.36 19.67
C PHE A 501 -5.34 3.39 18.55
N GLU A 502 -6.28 3.27 17.63
CA GLU A 502 -6.58 4.31 16.64
C GLU A 502 -7.81 5.12 17.10
N ALA A 503 -7.76 6.45 16.93
CA ALA A 503 -8.83 7.39 17.26
C ALA A 503 -8.72 8.70 16.46
N PRO A 504 -9.83 9.40 16.18
CA PRO A 504 -9.80 10.74 15.60
C PRO A 504 -9.10 11.76 16.51
N LEU A 505 -8.33 12.64 15.89
CA LEU A 505 -7.68 13.80 16.48
C LEU A 505 -8.64 15.02 16.45
N VAL A 506 -8.21 16.19 16.93
CA VAL A 506 -9.09 17.38 17.01
C VAL A 506 -9.23 18.04 15.64
N GLU A 507 -8.13 18.05 14.91
CA GLU A 507 -7.89 18.42 13.52
C GLU A 507 -8.45 17.40 12.49
N GLY A 508 -9.33 16.50 12.90
CA GLY A 508 -10.09 15.59 12.02
C GLY A 508 -9.35 14.38 11.45
N ASN A 509 -8.01 14.42 11.36
CA ASN A 509 -7.19 13.26 11.01
C ASN A 509 -7.41 12.08 11.99
N THR A 510 -7.19 10.84 11.56
CA THR A 510 -7.12 9.69 12.49
C THR A 510 -5.67 9.48 12.92
N GLY A 511 -5.46 9.28 14.22
CA GLY A 511 -4.14 8.97 14.79
C GLY A 511 -4.11 7.60 15.45
N ARG A 512 -3.02 6.85 15.21
CA ARG A 512 -2.60 5.68 15.98
C ARG A 512 -1.81 6.17 17.19
N PHE A 513 -2.40 6.02 18.36
CA PHE A 513 -1.76 6.28 19.64
C PHE A 513 -0.99 5.05 20.12
N VAL A 514 0.21 5.27 20.65
CA VAL A 514 0.97 4.28 21.41
C VAL A 514 1.30 4.90 22.76
N VAL A 515 0.88 4.26 23.86
CA VAL A 515 0.89 4.82 25.21
C VAL A 515 1.73 3.92 26.13
N ALA A 516 2.66 4.52 26.89
CA ALA A 516 3.45 3.83 27.90
C ALA A 516 3.39 4.56 29.25
N PRO A 517 3.19 3.84 30.37
CA PRO A 517 3.21 4.44 31.70
C PRO A 517 4.63 4.85 32.10
N LEU A 518 4.75 6.00 32.77
CA LEU A 518 6.00 6.56 33.25
C LEU A 518 6.03 6.59 34.77
N TYR A 519 7.17 6.19 35.35
CA TYR A 519 7.42 6.18 36.78
C TYR A 519 8.79 6.77 37.08
N ALA A 520 8.97 7.36 38.27
CA ALA A 520 10.26 7.66 38.87
C ALA A 520 10.37 6.90 40.20
N GLY A 521 11.03 5.74 40.18
CA GLY A 521 10.92 4.78 41.28
C GLY A 521 9.49 4.29 41.45
N ASP A 522 8.92 4.45 42.66
CA ASP A 522 7.52 4.11 42.95
C ASP A 522 6.52 5.24 42.59
N GLU A 523 7.00 6.44 42.24
CA GLU A 523 6.12 7.58 41.91
C GLU A 523 5.61 7.49 40.47
N TYR A 524 4.30 7.55 40.28
CA TYR A 524 3.66 7.49 38.96
C TYR A 524 3.52 8.89 38.35
N LEU A 525 4.23 9.15 37.25
CA LEU A 525 4.28 10.46 36.60
C LEU A 525 3.20 10.63 35.51
N GLY A 526 2.44 9.59 35.19
CA GLY A 526 1.44 9.58 34.11
C GLY A 526 1.85 8.68 32.94
N VAL A 527 1.59 9.12 31.72
CA VAL A 527 1.97 8.39 30.49
C VAL A 527 2.76 9.29 29.55
N VAL A 528 3.74 8.71 28.88
CA VAL A 528 4.26 9.27 27.62
C VAL A 528 3.56 8.53 26.49
N TYR A 529 3.14 9.25 25.46
CA TYR A 529 2.50 8.64 24.31
C TYR A 529 2.97 9.25 22.99
N THR A 530 3.00 8.45 21.93
CA THR A 530 3.20 8.92 20.56
C THR A 530 1.90 8.87 19.78
N ILE A 531 1.83 9.69 18.72
CA ILE A 531 0.81 9.63 17.69
C ILE A 531 1.52 9.40 16.35
N GLN A 532 1.03 8.46 15.54
CA GLN A 532 1.29 8.35 14.11
C GLN A 532 -0.01 8.67 13.37
N LEU A 533 0.01 9.39 12.25
CA LEU A 533 -1.21 9.57 11.47
C LEU A 533 -1.58 8.25 10.76
N VAL A 534 -2.87 8.08 10.47
CA VAL A 534 -3.43 6.88 9.84
C VAL A 534 -4.13 7.29 8.55
N ALA A 535 -3.83 6.56 7.47
CA ALA A 535 -4.52 6.60 6.19
C ALA A 535 -5.89 5.90 6.22
#